data_AF-J9DUM6-F1
#
_entry.id   AF-J9DUM6-F1
#
_cell.length_a   1.000
_cell.length_b   1.000
_cell.length_c   1.000
_cell.angle_alpha   90.00
_cell.angle_beta   90.00
_cell.angle_gamma   90.00
#
_symmetry.space_group_name_H-M   'P 1'
#
loop_
_entity.id
_entity.type
_entity.pdbx_description
1 polymer ?
#
loop_
_entity_poly.entity_id
_entity_poly.type
_entity_poly.pdbx_seq_one_letter_code
_entity_poly.pdbx_strand_id
1 'polypeptide(L)' 'MSFLERWWSEANTTYRNYFKSLIDEGHLEISGGYWVMNDEATPYFWEVIENIIVGHQYVQEILNITPTTSWYFSFF' A
#
# COMPACT_ATOMS: atom_id res chain seq x y z
N MET A 1 -2.58 1.78 2.62
CA MET A 1 -1.34 2.57 2.49
C MET A 1 -1.28 3.75 3.45
N SER A 2 -2.38 4.30 3.95
CA SER A 2 -2.37 5.43 4.89
C SER A 2 -1.46 5.23 6.13
N PHE A 3 -1.49 4.04 6.74
CA PHE A 3 -0.59 3.71 7.85
C PHE A 3 0.88 3.60 7.43
N LEU A 4 1.13 3.06 6.24
CA LEU A 4 2.48 2.99 5.68
C LEU A 4 2.99 4.39 5.39
N GLU A 5 2.14 5.29 4.91
CA GLU A 5 2.52 6.68 4.62
C GLU A 5 2.91 7.44 5.89
N ARG A 6 2.09 7.34 6.92
CA ARG A 6 2.38 7.95 8.21
C ARG A 6 3.69 7.42 8.81
N TRP A 7 3.87 6.09 8.79
CA TRP A 7 5.13 5.49 9.24
C TRP A 7 6.31 5.94 8.40
N TRP A 8 6.14 6.00 7.07
CA TRP A 8 7.19 6.43 6.16
C TRP A 8 7.63 7.85 6.48
N SER A 9 6.69 8.77 6.70
CA SER A 9 6.95 10.17 7.07
C SER A 9 7.76 10.30 8.37
N GLU A 10 7.43 9.51 9.39
CA GLU A 10 8.12 9.51 10.69
C GLU A 10 9.45 8.72 10.68
N ALA A 11 9.62 7.77 9.75
CA ALA A 11 10.78 6.89 9.70
C ALA A 11 12.04 7.60 9.20
N ASN A 12 13.16 7.34 9.89
CA ASN A 12 14.47 7.85 9.51
C ASN A 12 15.05 7.10 8.29
N THR A 13 15.97 7.73 7.55
CA THR A 13 16.49 7.20 6.27
C THR A 13 17.08 5.78 6.39
N THR A 14 17.72 5.46 7.53
CA THR A 14 18.26 4.12 7.80
C THR A 14 17.16 3.05 7.84
N TYR A 15 16.05 3.33 8.54
CA TYR A 15 14.93 2.40 8.63
C TYR A 15 14.20 2.26 7.28
N ARG A 16 14.10 3.34 6.51
CA ARG A 16 13.55 3.31 5.15
C ARG A 16 14.38 2.42 4.22
N ASN A 17 15.71 2.49 4.30
CA ASN A 17 16.60 1.65 3.51
C ASN A 17 16.52 0.18 3.93
N TYR A 18 16.44 -0.10 5.23
CA TYR A 18 16.24 -1.46 5.74
C TYR A 18 14.87 -2.03 5.32
N PHE A 19 13.82 -1.21 5.33
CA PHE A 19 12.51 -1.62 4.85
C PHE A 19 12.55 -1.95 3.35
N LYS A 20 13.25 -1.14 2.55
CA LYS A 20 13.47 -1.43 1.13
C LYS A 20 14.22 -2.75 0.92
N SER A 21 15.26 -3.03 1.71
CA SER A 21 16.00 -4.30 1.59
C SER A 21 15.12 -5.50 1.94
N LEU A 22 14.26 -5.40 2.95
CA LEU A 22 13.31 -6.47 3.29
C LEU A 22 12.33 -6.78 2.16
N ILE A 23 11.92 -5.77 1.39
CA ILE A 23 11.05 -5.98 0.23
C ILE A 23 11.84 -6.58 -0.94
N ASP A 24 13.05 -6.10 -1.20
CA ASP A 24 13.91 -6.62 -2.27
C ASP A 24 14.33 -8.08 -2.02
N GLU A 25 14.58 -8.43 -0.75
CA GLU A 25 14.83 -9.80 -0.29
C GLU A 25 13.57 -10.69 -0.30
N GLY A 26 12.38 -10.12 -0.56
CA GLY A 26 11.11 -10.85 -0.60
C GLY A 26 10.58 -11.26 0.78
N HIS A 27 11.16 -10.74 1.87
CA HIS A 27 10.66 -10.98 3.22
C HIS A 27 9.36 -10.23 3.53
N LEU A 28 9.07 -9.16 2.79
CA LEU A 28 7.87 -8.36 2.95
C LEU A 28 7.25 -8.06 1.58
N GLU A 29 6.05 -8.60 1.33
CA GLU A 29 5.26 -8.29 0.14
C GLU A 29 4.16 -7.31 0.50
N ILE A 30 4.04 -6.24 -0.29
CA ILE A 30 2.90 -5.34 -0.20
C ILE A 30 1.77 -5.89 -1.07
N SER A 31 0.76 -6.47 -0.42
CA SER A 31 -0.42 -6.98 -1.09
C SER A 31 -1.58 -5.98 -1.07
N GLY A 32 -2.35 -5.90 -2.16
CA GLY A 32 -3.56 -5.09 -2.22
C GLY A 32 -3.38 -3.62 -2.62
N GLY A 33 -2.30 -2.94 -2.24
CA GLY A 33 -2.03 -1.59 -2.76
C GLY A 33 -3.03 -0.48 -2.37
N TYR A 34 -4.19 -0.78 -1.79
CA TYR A 34 -5.25 0.18 -1.47
C TYR A 34 -4.79 1.24 -0.46
N TRP A 35 -5.23 2.49 -0.66
CA TRP A 35 -4.89 3.56 0.29
C TRP A 35 -5.57 3.37 1.66
N VAL A 36 -6.84 2.99 1.70
CA VAL A 36 -7.57 2.48 2.86
C VAL A 36 -8.33 1.20 2.46
N MET A 37 -8.47 0.21 3.34
CA MET A 37 -9.41 -0.90 3.10
C MET A 37 -10.82 -0.36 3.33
N ASN A 38 -11.52 -0.03 2.24
CA ASN A 38 -12.92 0.40 2.32
C ASN A 38 -13.80 -0.81 2.62
N ASP A 39 -14.87 -0.58 3.39
CA ASP A 39 -15.93 -1.56 3.60
C ASP A 39 -16.61 -1.88 2.25
N GLU A 40 -16.86 -3.17 1.98
CA GLU A 40 -17.40 -3.68 0.70
C GLU A 40 -18.92 -3.49 0.60
N ALA A 41 -19.61 -3.16 1.70
CA ALA A 41 -21.07 -3.08 1.75
C ALA A 41 -21.69 -1.87 1.01
N THR A 42 -21.04 -0.69 1.00
CA THR A 42 -21.55 0.52 0.34
C THR A 42 -20.50 1.50 -0.22
N PRO A 43 -19.41 1.09 -0.89
CA PRO A 43 -18.52 2.08 -1.48
C PRO A 43 -19.04 2.52 -2.86
N TYR A 44 -19.06 3.83 -3.13
CA TYR A 44 -19.32 4.33 -4.49
C TYR A 44 -18.16 3.86 -5.38
N PHE A 45 -18.47 3.16 -6.48
CA PHE A 45 -17.46 2.51 -7.33
C PHE A 45 -16.29 3.42 -7.72
N TRP A 46 -16.57 4.71 -7.94
CA TRP A 46 -15.56 5.70 -8.27
C TRP A 46 -14.56 5.94 -7.12
N GLU A 47 -15.03 6.00 -5.87
CA GLU A 47 -14.19 6.22 -4.68
C GLU A 47 -13.26 5.03 -4.45
N VAL A 48 -13.70 3.81 -4.77
CA VAL A 48 -12.85 2.60 -4.72
C VAL A 48 -11.71 2.72 -5.73
N ILE A 49 -12.02 3.12 -6.96
CA ILE A 49 -11.00 3.28 -8.00
C ILE A 49 -9.98 4.35 -7.61
N GLU A 50 -10.42 5.52 -7.16
CA GLU A 50 -9.51 6.58 -6.74
C GLU A 50 -8.60 6.11 -5.59
N ASN A 51 -9.14 5.37 -4.62
CA ASN A 51 -8.41 4.82 -3.49
C ASN A 51 -7.37 3.75 -3.91
N ILE A 52 -7.63 2.99 -4.98
CA ILE A 52 -6.65 2.08 -5.60
C ILE A 52 -5.55 2.86 -6.30
N ILE A 53 -5.92 3.83 -7.13
CA ILE A 53 -4.98 4.62 -7.93
C ILE A 53 -4.00 5.35 -7.02
N VAL A 54 -4.50 6.06 -6.00
CA VAL A 54 -3.67 6.82 -5.05
C VAL A 54 -2.73 5.88 -4.28
N GLY A 55 -3.23 4.73 -3.83
CA GLY A 55 -2.42 3.76 -3.12
C GLY A 55 -1.31 3.15 -3.99
N HIS A 56 -1.62 2.81 -5.24
CA HIS A 56 -0.65 2.28 -6.20
C HIS A 56 0.41 3.31 -6.58
N GLN A 57 0.00 4.56 -6.83
CA GLN A 57 0.93 5.66 -7.12
C GLN A 57 1.92 5.87 -5.97
N TYR A 58 1.43 5.87 -4.73
CA TYR A 58 2.28 6.05 -3.55
C TYR A 58 3.34 4.94 -3.41
N VAL A 59 2.95 3.68 -3.59
CA VAL A 59 3.87 2.54 -3.52
C VAL A 59 4.90 2.62 -4.65
N GLN A 60 4.49 3.01 -5.85
CA GLN A 60 5.39 3.17 -6.97
C GLN A 60 6.41 4.30 -6.75
N GLU A 61 6.02 5.44 -6.18
CA GLU A 61 6.95 6.54 -5.91
C GLU A 61 8.02 6.17 -4.87
N ILE A 62 7.65 5.39 -3.85
CA ILE A 62 8.53 5.15 -2.70
C ILE A 62 9.38 3.91 -2.87
N LEU A 63 8.76 2.84 -3.36
CA LEU A 63 9.36 1.52 -3.44
C LEU A 63 9.71 1.14 -4.88
N ASN A 64 9.21 1.89 -5.88
CA ASN A 64 9.41 1.60 -7.30
C ASN A 64 8.96 0.17 -7.68
N ILE A 65 7.91 -0.30 -7.02
CA ILE A 65 7.31 -1.62 -7.21
C ILE A 65 5.87 -1.44 -7.68
N THR A 66 5.46 -2.27 -8.63
CA THR A 66 4.06 -2.37 -9.05
C THR A 66 3.45 -3.61 -8.38
N PRO A 67 2.54 -3.44 -7.39
CA PRO A 67 1.89 -4.58 -6.76
C PRO A 67 1.03 -5.32 -7.79
N THR A 68 1.30 -6.60 -7.99
CA THR A 68 0.56 -7.49 -8.90
C THR A 68 -0.45 -8.38 -8.17
N THR A 69 -0.31 -8.50 -6.86
CA THR A 69 -1.22 -9.26 -5.99
C THR A 69 -2.22 -8.33 -5.31
N SER A 70 -3.51 -8.57 -5.51
CA SER A 70 -4.58 -7.90 -4.75
C SER A 70 -5.08 -8.81 -3.64
N TRP A 71 -5.04 -8.32 -2.39
CA TRP A 71 -5.58 -9.04 -1.23
C TRP A 71 -6.78 -8.32 -0.65
N TYR A 72 -7.93 -8.99 -0.66
CA TYR A 72 -9.15 -8.55 0.00
C TYR A 72 -9.51 -9.59 1.05
N PHE A 73 -9.54 -9.21 2.33
CA PHE A 73 -9.89 -10.11 3.42
C PHE A 73 -11.22 -9.75 4.09
N SER A 74 -11.63 -8.48 4.06
CA SER A 74 -12.87 -8.05 4.72
C SER A 74 -14.04 -8.20 3.77
N PHE A 75 -14.68 -9.37 3.85
CA PHE A 75 -15.96 -9.69 3.24
C PHE A 75 -17.00 -9.72 4.36
N PHE A 76 -17.51 -8.56 4.77
CA PHE A 76 -18.78 -8.28 5.47
C PHE A 76 -18.79 -6.91 6.16
#